data_AF-A4URC7-F1
#
_entry.id   AF-A4URC7-F1
#
_cell.length_a   1.000
_cell.length_b   1.000
_cell.length_c   1.000
_cell.angle_alpha   90.00
_cell.angle_beta   90.00
_cell.angle_gamma   90.00
#
_symmetry.space_group_name_H-M   'P 1'
#
loop_
_entity.id
_entity.type
_entity.pdbx_description
1 polymer ?
#
loop_
_entity_poly.entity_id
_entity_poly.type
_entity_poly.pdbx_seq_one_letter_code
_entity_poly.pdbx_strand_id
1 'polypeptide(L)'
;CTFVMCQYWSTSMFAKEVAGTANALVGGWGNLGGGVTQLVMGSVLFPLFKQGMSPEMAWRTVSIVPACVGFLTGYTIMKISDDCPKGNYKEMKQNGIMNEVSAAASFRDGALNFNTWLLFIQYGCCFGVELTMNNAAASYFKETFDLSTESAAAIASIFGWMNLFARGLGGFTSDKLNAKMGMRGRLIVQTITLAVEGVMVLVFAQTKSLGLAIFVLVIFSTMVQAAEGST
;
A
#
# COMPACT_ATOMS: atom_id res chain seq x y z
N CYS A 1 5.78 10.04 -1.45
CA CYS A 1 6.10 9.62 -0.07
C CYS A 1 5.16 10.26 0.96
N THR A 2 3.89 9.89 0.96
CA THR A 2 2.91 10.33 1.99
C THR A 2 2.64 9.27 3.04
N PHE A 3 2.96 7.99 2.76
CA PHE A 3 2.64 6.84 3.60
C PHE A 3 3.07 6.99 5.07
N VAL A 4 4.33 7.33 5.32
CA VAL A 4 4.85 7.47 6.71
C VAL A 4 4.13 8.59 7.47
N MET A 5 3.92 9.73 6.81
CA MET A 5 3.21 10.87 7.40
C MET A 5 1.74 10.52 7.68
N CYS A 6 1.08 9.81 6.77
CA CYS A 6 -0.29 9.34 6.96
C CYS A 6 -0.39 8.37 8.14
N GLN A 7 0.51 7.39 8.27
CA GLN A 7 0.50 6.44 9.37
C GLN A 7 0.77 7.11 10.73
N TYR A 8 1.67 8.09 10.75
CA TYR A 8 1.90 8.89 11.95
C TYR A 8 0.66 9.71 12.32
N TRP A 9 0.03 10.35 11.34
CA TRP A 9 -1.16 11.17 11.53
C TRP A 9 -2.35 10.35 12.02
N SER A 10 -2.65 9.20 11.41
CA SER A 10 -3.72 8.31 11.86
C SER A 10 -3.48 7.77 13.26
N THR A 11 -2.24 7.37 13.59
CA THR A 11 -1.89 6.93 14.95
C THR A 11 -2.08 8.04 15.99
N SER A 12 -1.85 9.30 15.59
CA SER A 12 -1.99 10.47 16.47
C SER A 12 -3.44 10.93 16.61
N MET A 13 -4.29 10.64 15.61
CA MET A 13 -5.71 11.01 15.60
C MET A 13 -6.60 10.05 16.38
N PHE A 14 -6.27 8.76 16.37
CA PHE A 14 -7.12 7.72 16.94
C PHE A 14 -6.61 7.21 18.29
N ALA A 15 -7.53 6.78 19.15
CA ALA A 15 -7.19 6.16 20.44
C ALA A 15 -6.46 4.82 20.24
N LYS A 16 -5.61 4.42 21.20
CA LYS A 16 -4.72 3.25 21.09
C LYS A 16 -5.48 1.96 20.80
N GLU A 17 -6.71 1.85 21.28
CA GLU A 17 -7.61 0.72 21.13
C GLU A 17 -8.05 0.51 19.68
N VAL A 18 -8.08 1.57 18.87
CA VAL A 18 -8.54 1.54 17.47
C VAL A 18 -7.48 1.98 16.45
N ALA A 19 -6.33 2.47 16.92
CA ALA A 19 -5.24 2.97 16.07
C ALA A 19 -4.72 1.91 15.09
N GLY A 20 -4.66 0.64 15.50
CA GLY A 20 -4.27 -0.47 14.61
C GLY A 20 -5.22 -0.64 13.42
N THR A 21 -6.52 -0.67 13.68
CA THR A 21 -7.55 -0.76 12.63
C THR A 21 -7.57 0.48 11.75
N ALA A 22 -7.41 1.67 12.31
CA ALA A 22 -7.32 2.91 11.54
C ALA A 22 -6.13 2.91 10.59
N ASN A 23 -4.94 2.52 11.07
CA ASN A 23 -3.72 2.41 10.27
C ASN A 23 -3.85 1.35 9.16
N ALA A 24 -4.53 0.23 9.44
CA ALA A 24 -4.78 -0.81 8.45
C ALA A 24 -5.71 -0.32 7.33
N LEU A 25 -6.78 0.40 7.66
CA LEU A 25 -7.71 0.98 6.68
C LEU A 25 -7.05 2.08 5.85
N VAL A 26 -6.31 3.00 6.49
CA VAL A 26 -5.58 4.07 5.80
C VAL A 26 -4.50 3.49 4.89
N GLY A 27 -3.74 2.49 5.36
CA GLY A 27 -2.76 1.78 4.54
C GLY A 27 -3.39 1.06 3.34
N GLY A 28 -4.52 0.39 3.55
CA GLY A 28 -5.27 -0.29 2.47
C GLY A 28 -5.76 0.67 1.40
N TRP A 29 -6.33 1.81 1.81
CA TRP A 29 -6.73 2.88 0.88
C TRP A 29 -5.55 3.52 0.15
N GLY A 30 -4.42 3.72 0.83
CA GLY A 30 -3.20 4.22 0.20
C GLY A 30 -2.69 3.30 -0.91
N ASN A 31 -2.65 1.99 -0.64
CA ASN A 31 -2.19 1.01 -1.62
C ASN A 31 -3.20 0.74 -2.75
N LEU A 32 -4.50 0.85 -2.48
CA LEU A 32 -5.55 0.83 -3.51
C LEU A 32 -5.28 1.86 -4.62
N GLY A 33 -4.63 2.98 -4.29
CA GLY A 33 -4.23 4.00 -5.26
C GLY A 33 -3.42 3.44 -6.43
N GLY A 34 -2.62 2.39 -6.24
CA GLY A 34 -1.90 1.72 -7.32
C GLY A 34 -2.84 1.05 -8.33
N GLY A 35 -3.86 0.34 -7.84
CA GLY A 35 -4.87 -0.31 -8.69
C GLY A 35 -5.77 0.72 -9.40
N VAL A 36 -6.21 1.76 -8.68
CA VAL A 36 -6.97 2.87 -9.27
C VAL A 36 -6.16 3.57 -10.35
N THR A 37 -4.86 3.79 -10.13
CA THR A 37 -3.97 4.39 -11.11
C THR A 37 -3.89 3.54 -12.38
N GLN A 38 -3.69 2.23 -12.27
CA GLN A 38 -3.64 1.34 -13.43
C GLN A 38 -4.95 1.35 -14.22
N LEU A 39 -6.10 1.31 -13.54
CA LEU A 39 -7.42 1.35 -14.19
C LEU A 39 -7.68 2.70 -14.86
N VAL A 40 -7.56 3.80 -14.11
CA VAL A 40 -7.91 5.15 -14.58
C VAL A 40 -6.90 5.63 -15.62
N MET A 41 -5.59 5.53 -15.36
CA MET A 41 -4.58 5.99 -16.31
C MET A 41 -4.45 5.03 -17.49
N GLY A 42 -4.34 3.73 -17.23
CA GLY A 42 -4.07 2.72 -18.26
C GLY A 42 -5.29 2.34 -19.09
N SER A 43 -6.43 2.04 -18.46
CA SER A 43 -7.61 1.52 -19.16
C SER A 43 -8.61 2.59 -19.60
N VAL A 44 -8.61 3.79 -18.98
CA VAL A 44 -9.58 4.87 -19.31
C VAL A 44 -8.93 6.04 -20.04
N LEU A 45 -7.95 6.70 -19.41
CA LEU A 45 -7.39 7.94 -19.93
C LEU A 45 -6.47 7.70 -21.13
N PHE A 46 -5.60 6.69 -21.08
CA PHE A 46 -4.67 6.42 -22.17
C PHE A 46 -5.37 6.15 -23.52
N PRO A 47 -6.40 5.28 -23.63
CA PRO A 47 -7.14 5.10 -24.88
C PRO A 47 -7.84 6.36 -25.36
N LEU A 48 -8.39 7.16 -24.43
CA LEU A 48 -9.08 8.40 -24.75
C LEU A 48 -8.14 9.43 -25.39
N PHE A 49 -6.94 9.62 -24.84
CA PHE A 49 -5.94 10.53 -25.42
C PHE A 49 -5.30 9.97 -26.70
N LYS A 50 -5.17 8.65 -26.82
CA LYS A 50 -4.63 7.99 -28.03
C LYS A 50 -5.52 8.19 -29.26
N GLN A 51 -6.81 8.50 -29.11
CA GLN A 51 -7.69 8.81 -30.25
C GLN A 51 -7.31 10.11 -30.98
N GLY A 52 -6.68 11.05 -30.29
CA GLY A 52 -6.31 12.36 -30.84
C GLY A 52 -4.81 12.66 -30.87
N MET A 53 -3.97 11.76 -30.36
CA MET A 53 -2.52 12.00 -30.17
C MET A 53 -1.71 10.72 -30.40
N SER A 54 -0.40 10.86 -30.64
CA SER A 54 0.51 9.71 -30.70
C SER A 54 0.61 9.01 -29.34
N PRO A 55 0.97 7.71 -29.30
CA PRO A 55 1.10 6.96 -28.04
C PRO A 55 2.06 7.59 -27.02
N GLU A 56 3.22 8.12 -27.45
CA GLU A 56 4.12 8.83 -26.53
C GLU A 56 3.49 10.10 -25.94
N MET A 57 2.76 10.87 -26.75
CA MET A 57 2.14 12.10 -26.30
C MET A 57 0.95 11.81 -25.37
N ALA A 58 0.16 10.78 -25.66
CA ALA A 58 -0.93 10.33 -24.80
C ALA A 58 -0.41 9.96 -23.40
N TRP A 59 0.66 9.17 -23.28
CA TRP A 59 1.23 8.80 -21.98
C TRP A 59 1.73 9.99 -21.15
N ARG A 60 2.37 10.97 -21.81
CA ARG A 60 2.80 12.21 -21.15
C ARG A 60 1.62 13.01 -20.63
N THR A 61 0.56 13.15 -21.43
CA THR A 61 -0.64 13.91 -21.07
C THR A 61 -1.42 13.24 -19.94
N VAL A 62 -1.56 11.90 -19.96
CA VAL A 62 -2.22 11.13 -18.88
C VAL A 62 -1.52 11.34 -17.54
N SER A 63 -0.19 11.50 -17.54
CA SER A 63 0.62 11.70 -16.32
C SER A 63 0.40 13.08 -15.67
N ILE A 64 -0.18 14.06 -16.37
CA ILE A 64 -0.51 15.38 -15.81
C ILE A 64 -1.68 15.26 -14.83
N VAL A 65 -2.64 14.38 -15.10
CA VAL A 65 -3.85 14.20 -14.29
C VAL A 65 -3.52 13.87 -12.81
N PRO A 66 -2.74 12.83 -12.48
CA PRO A 66 -2.40 12.54 -11.09
C PRO A 66 -1.57 13.64 -10.43
N ALA A 67 -0.73 14.37 -11.20
CA ALA A 67 0.02 15.50 -10.67
C ALA A 67 -0.90 16.63 -10.21
N CYS A 68 -1.91 16.98 -11.01
CA CYS A 68 -2.93 17.97 -10.64
C CYS A 68 -3.75 17.52 -9.43
N VAL A 69 -4.22 16.28 -9.40
CA VAL A 69 -4.99 15.72 -8.27
C VAL A 69 -4.16 15.74 -6.99
N GLY A 70 -2.88 15.34 -7.06
CA GLY A 70 -1.98 15.36 -5.92
C GLY A 70 -1.74 16.76 -5.36
N PHE A 71 -1.53 17.76 -6.24
CA PHE A 71 -1.34 19.15 -5.83
C PHE A 71 -2.59 19.74 -5.16
N LEU A 72 -3.76 19.56 -5.77
CA LEU A 72 -5.04 20.04 -5.22
C LEU A 72 -5.37 19.39 -3.88
N THR A 73 -5.12 18.08 -3.76
CA THR A 73 -5.33 17.34 -2.52
C THR A 73 -4.39 17.85 -1.43
N GLY A 74 -3.10 18.05 -1.73
CA GLY A 74 -2.13 18.61 -0.80
C GLY A 74 -2.51 20.00 -0.31
N TYR A 75 -2.94 20.89 -1.22
CA TYR A 75 -3.42 22.21 -0.86
C TYR A 75 -4.66 22.17 0.05
N THR A 76 -5.60 21.26 -0.23
CA THR A 76 -6.82 21.10 0.54
C THR A 76 -6.54 20.60 1.96
N ILE A 77 -5.65 19.62 2.11
CA ILE A 77 -5.23 19.09 3.43
C ILE A 77 -4.64 20.21 4.29
N MET A 78 -3.80 21.08 3.72
CA MET A 78 -3.22 22.22 4.45
C MET A 78 -4.25 23.25 4.96
N LYS A 79 -5.48 23.23 4.42
CA LYS A 79 -6.55 24.17 4.79
C LYS A 79 -7.59 23.58 5.72
N ILE A 80 -7.83 22.27 5.66
CA ILE A 80 -8.97 21.62 6.31
C ILE A 80 -8.53 20.65 7.42
N SER A 81 -7.32 20.08 7.35
CA SER A 81 -6.87 19.06 8.30
C SER A 81 -6.18 19.67 9.52
N ASP A 82 -6.47 19.11 10.69
CA ASP A 82 -5.73 19.34 11.93
C ASP A 82 -4.58 18.35 12.08
N ASP A 83 -3.50 18.75 12.75
CA ASP A 83 -2.35 17.87 13.03
C ASP A 83 -2.68 16.74 14.03
N CYS A 84 -3.54 17.01 15.01
CA CYS A 84 -4.01 16.04 15.99
C CYS A 84 -5.37 16.47 16.60
N PRO A 85 -6.04 15.63 17.43
CA PRO A 85 -7.35 15.97 17.99
C PRO A 85 -7.35 17.21 18.91
N LYS A 86 -6.17 17.65 19.35
CA LYS A 86 -5.96 18.83 20.20
C LYS A 86 -5.67 20.11 19.39
N GLY A 87 -5.72 20.04 18.06
CA GLY A 87 -5.38 21.14 17.15
C GLY A 87 -3.96 21.03 16.60
N ASN A 88 -3.46 22.15 16.07
CA ASN A 88 -2.22 22.18 15.29
C ASN A 88 -0.97 22.22 16.17
N TYR A 89 0.06 21.46 15.79
CA TYR A 89 1.32 21.35 16.55
C TYR A 89 2.03 22.69 16.66
N LYS A 90 1.92 23.57 15.67
CA LYS A 90 2.50 24.91 15.69
C LYS A 90 1.96 25.74 16.86
N GLU A 91 0.66 25.72 17.09
CA GLU A 91 0.01 26.45 18.19
C GLU A 91 0.31 25.79 19.53
N MET A 92 0.30 24.47 19.59
CA MET A 92 0.62 23.72 20.81
C MET A 92 2.05 23.95 21.31
N LYS A 93 3.03 24.05 20.39
CA LYS A 93 4.43 24.39 20.72
C LYS A 93 4.55 25.82 21.22
N GLN A 94 3.86 26.78 20.58
CA GLN A 94 3.85 28.18 21.01
C GLN A 94 3.26 28.35 22.41
N ASN A 95 2.23 27.56 22.74
CA ASN A 95 1.57 27.57 24.04
C ASN A 95 2.29 26.73 25.11
N GLY A 96 3.44 26.13 24.79
CA GLY A 96 4.23 25.31 25.73
C GLY A 96 3.59 23.98 26.12
N ILE A 97 2.56 23.52 25.39
CA ILE A 97 1.81 22.29 25.68
C ILE A 97 2.55 21.05 25.15
N MET A 98 3.40 21.22 24.14
CA MET A 98 4.17 20.15 23.50
C MET A 98 5.68 20.45 23.55
N ASN A 99 6.44 19.52 24.12
CA ASN A 99 7.89 19.60 24.16
C ASN A 99 8.50 19.43 22.76
N GLU A 100 9.56 20.16 22.46
CA GLU A 100 10.34 19.96 21.24
C GLU A 100 11.13 18.65 21.35
N VAL A 101 10.69 17.64 20.62
CA VAL A 101 11.43 16.38 20.49
C VAL A 101 12.47 16.54 19.39
N SER A 102 13.74 16.29 19.70
CA SER A 102 14.79 16.30 18.68
C SER A 102 14.60 15.14 17.71
N ALA A 103 14.45 15.46 16.43
CA ALA A 103 14.37 14.48 15.36
C ALA A 103 15.63 13.59 15.32
N ALA A 104 16.82 14.18 15.58
CA ALA A 104 18.08 13.44 15.61
C ALA A 104 18.15 12.45 16.78
N ALA A 105 17.61 12.81 17.95
CA ALA A 105 17.54 11.91 19.09
C ALA A 105 16.57 10.74 18.82
N SER A 106 15.37 11.03 18.31
CA SER A 106 14.38 10.00 17.96
C SER A 106 14.88 9.06 16.87
N PHE A 107 15.58 9.60 15.87
CA PHE A 107 16.22 8.80 14.82
C PHE A 107 17.31 7.90 15.39
N ARG A 108 18.17 8.43 16.26
CA ARG A 108 19.24 7.65 16.91
C ARG A 108 18.67 6.51 17.73
N ASP A 109 17.63 6.76 18.53
CA ASP A 109 16.98 5.72 19.34
C ASP A 109 16.37 4.63 18.48
N GLY A 110 15.69 5.01 17.39
CA GLY A 110 15.14 4.06 16.43
C GLY A 110 16.21 3.23 15.73
N ALA A 111 17.30 3.86 15.27
CA ALA A 111 18.38 3.23 14.52
C ALA A 111 19.27 2.32 15.37
N LEU A 112 19.43 2.62 16.67
CA LEU A 112 20.19 1.78 17.59
C LEU A 112 19.40 0.57 18.11
N ASN A 113 18.08 0.55 17.93
CA ASN A 113 17.25 -0.57 18.34
C ASN A 113 17.27 -1.69 17.29
N PHE A 114 17.79 -2.85 17.68
CA PHE A 114 17.88 -4.03 16.81
C PHE A 114 16.52 -4.50 16.29
N ASN A 115 15.45 -4.38 17.10
CA ASN A 115 14.10 -4.77 16.69
C ASN A 115 13.58 -3.92 15.53
N THR A 116 14.00 -2.64 15.46
CA THR A 116 13.63 -1.74 14.34
C THR A 116 14.15 -2.30 13.03
N TRP A 117 15.39 -2.79 12.99
CA TRP A 117 15.99 -3.33 11.78
C TRP A 117 15.35 -4.65 11.34
N LEU A 118 15.00 -5.52 12.30
CA LEU A 118 14.25 -6.75 12.00
C LEU A 118 12.90 -6.42 11.35
N LEU A 119 12.13 -5.50 11.94
CA LEU A 119 10.84 -5.07 11.39
C LEU A 119 11.00 -4.34 10.06
N PHE A 120 12.05 -3.55 9.91
CA PHE A 120 12.36 -2.83 8.67
C PHE A 120 12.65 -3.80 7.51
N ILE A 121 13.53 -4.77 7.72
CA ILE A 121 13.87 -5.78 6.71
C ILE A 121 12.62 -6.59 6.36
N GLN A 122 11.89 -7.05 7.39
CA GLN A 122 10.66 -7.82 7.22
C GLN A 122 9.62 -7.06 6.39
N TYR A 123 9.33 -5.81 6.75
CA TYR A 123 8.40 -4.96 6.00
C TYR A 123 8.90 -4.71 4.57
N GLY A 124 10.20 -4.46 4.40
CA GLY A 124 10.82 -4.27 3.09
C GLY A 124 10.69 -5.50 2.19
N CYS A 125 10.76 -6.71 2.76
CA CYS A 125 10.54 -7.96 2.01
C CYS A 125 9.08 -8.10 1.59
N CYS A 126 8.11 -7.92 2.50
CA CYS A 126 6.68 -8.03 2.18
C CYS A 126 6.25 -6.96 1.14
N PHE A 127 6.47 -5.69 1.47
CA PHE A 127 6.08 -4.57 0.62
C PHE A 127 6.88 -4.52 -0.70
N GLY A 128 8.10 -5.06 -0.70
CA GLY A 128 8.91 -5.20 -1.90
C GLY A 128 8.24 -6.10 -2.94
N VAL A 129 7.65 -7.23 -2.53
CA VAL A 129 6.94 -8.13 -3.44
C VAL A 129 5.70 -7.45 -4.03
N GLU A 130 4.91 -6.76 -3.22
CA GLU A 130 3.77 -5.98 -3.71
C GLU A 130 4.20 -4.94 -4.73
N LEU A 131 5.27 -4.20 -4.46
CA LEU A 131 5.74 -3.14 -5.35
C LEU A 131 6.23 -3.71 -6.68
N THR A 132 7.01 -4.80 -6.63
CA THR A 132 7.46 -5.50 -7.83
C THR A 132 6.29 -6.00 -8.67
N MET A 133 5.28 -6.60 -8.04
CA MET A 133 4.12 -7.11 -8.77
C MET A 133 3.23 -5.99 -9.32
N ASN A 134 3.01 -4.91 -8.57
CA ASN A 134 2.29 -3.75 -9.10
C ASN A 134 2.99 -3.11 -10.30
N ASN A 135 4.33 -3.16 -10.36
CA ASN A 135 5.09 -2.63 -11.50
C ASN A 135 5.11 -3.61 -12.69
N ALA A 136 5.30 -4.90 -12.43
CA ALA A 136 5.53 -5.90 -13.48
C ALA A 136 4.25 -6.56 -14.01
N ALA A 137 3.14 -6.59 -13.25
CA ALA A 137 1.95 -7.37 -13.60
C ALA A 137 1.33 -6.95 -14.93
N ALA A 138 1.19 -5.65 -15.19
CA ALA A 138 0.59 -5.17 -16.44
C ALA A 138 1.45 -5.57 -17.66
N SER A 139 2.77 -5.44 -17.56
CA SER A 139 3.70 -5.88 -18.62
C SER A 139 3.66 -7.39 -18.82
N TYR A 140 3.66 -8.16 -17.72
CA TYR A 140 3.58 -9.62 -17.76
C TYR A 140 2.33 -10.12 -18.51
N PHE A 141 1.15 -9.59 -18.20
CA PHE A 141 -0.10 -9.99 -18.86
C PHE A 141 -0.14 -9.58 -20.34
N LYS A 142 0.49 -8.45 -20.67
CA LYS A 142 0.61 -8.00 -22.06
C LYS A 142 1.55 -8.91 -22.87
N GLU A 143 2.72 -9.21 -22.36
CA GLU A 143 3.76 -9.96 -23.08
C GLU A 143 3.50 -11.48 -23.11
N THR A 144 2.97 -12.04 -22.03
CA THR A 144 2.80 -13.50 -21.89
C THR A 144 1.51 -14.02 -22.50
N PHE A 145 0.43 -13.23 -22.41
CA PHE A 145 -0.90 -13.61 -22.86
C PHE A 145 -1.37 -12.83 -24.10
N ASP A 146 -0.48 -12.04 -24.71
CA ASP A 146 -0.73 -11.18 -25.88
C ASP A 146 -1.98 -10.30 -25.73
N LEU A 147 -2.19 -9.81 -24.50
CA LEU A 147 -3.34 -8.99 -24.16
C LEU A 147 -3.13 -7.53 -24.57
N SER A 148 -4.23 -6.84 -24.86
CA SER A 148 -4.19 -5.39 -25.07
C SER A 148 -3.71 -4.68 -23.80
N THR A 149 -3.12 -3.49 -23.95
CA THR A 149 -2.59 -2.71 -22.79
C THR A 149 -3.70 -2.40 -21.78
N GLU A 150 -4.92 -2.20 -22.28
CA GLU A 150 -6.11 -1.88 -21.51
C GLU A 150 -6.58 -3.09 -20.68
N SER A 151 -6.60 -4.27 -21.30
CA SER A 151 -7.02 -5.52 -20.65
C SER A 151 -6.00 -5.99 -19.63
N ALA A 152 -4.71 -5.88 -19.95
CA ALA A 152 -3.61 -6.20 -19.04
C ALA A 152 -3.61 -5.26 -17.81
N ALA A 153 -3.83 -3.95 -18.01
CA ALA A 153 -3.96 -2.99 -16.92
C ALA A 153 -5.21 -3.26 -16.05
N ALA A 154 -6.33 -3.68 -16.65
CA ALA A 154 -7.53 -4.03 -15.90
C ALA A 154 -7.29 -5.25 -15.00
N ILE A 155 -6.66 -6.31 -15.52
CA ILE A 155 -6.31 -7.50 -14.72
C ILE A 155 -5.30 -7.15 -13.62
N ALA A 156 -4.24 -6.41 -13.96
CA ALA A 156 -3.23 -5.99 -12.99
C ALA A 156 -3.85 -5.11 -11.87
N SER A 157 -4.87 -4.31 -12.18
CA SER A 157 -5.56 -3.50 -11.17
C SER A 157 -6.20 -4.34 -10.08
N ILE A 158 -6.68 -5.56 -10.38
CA ILE A 158 -7.29 -6.48 -9.41
C ILE A 158 -6.33 -6.73 -8.24
N PHE A 159 -5.04 -6.87 -8.55
CA PHE A 159 -3.99 -6.99 -7.53
C PHE A 159 -4.02 -5.78 -6.59
N GLY A 160 -3.94 -4.56 -7.12
CA GLY A 160 -4.00 -3.34 -6.30
C GLY A 160 -5.31 -3.17 -5.52
N TRP A 161 -6.45 -3.60 -6.08
CA TRP A 161 -7.77 -3.48 -5.45
C TRP A 161 -7.96 -4.35 -4.22
N MET A 162 -7.28 -5.50 -4.15
CA MET A 162 -7.37 -6.38 -2.97
C MET A 162 -6.87 -5.70 -1.69
N ASN A 163 -6.04 -4.65 -1.80
CA ASN A 163 -5.46 -3.96 -0.64
C ASN A 163 -6.50 -3.41 0.32
N LEU A 164 -7.68 -3.07 -0.19
CA LEU A 164 -8.76 -2.53 0.61
C LEU A 164 -9.26 -3.55 1.65
N PHE A 165 -9.22 -4.84 1.34
CA PHE A 165 -9.76 -5.90 2.18
C PHE A 165 -8.67 -6.79 2.79
N ALA A 166 -7.75 -7.28 1.96
CA ALA A 166 -6.75 -8.27 2.36
C ALA A 166 -5.78 -7.72 3.41
N ARG A 167 -5.38 -6.44 3.27
CA ARG A 167 -4.53 -5.77 4.26
C ARG A 167 -5.22 -5.65 5.62
N GLY A 168 -6.48 -5.23 5.63
CA GLY A 168 -7.29 -5.18 6.85
C GLY A 168 -7.49 -6.55 7.49
N LEU A 169 -7.74 -7.58 6.68
CA LEU A 169 -7.85 -8.98 7.11
C LEU A 169 -6.56 -9.50 7.75
N GLY A 170 -5.40 -9.21 7.14
CA GLY A 170 -4.09 -9.57 7.67
C GLY A 170 -3.82 -8.95 9.03
N GLY A 171 -4.09 -7.65 9.18
CA GLY A 171 -3.97 -6.95 10.46
C GLY A 171 -4.93 -7.51 11.52
N PHE A 172 -6.21 -7.68 11.17
CA PHE A 172 -7.21 -8.23 12.08
C PHE A 172 -6.89 -9.64 12.58
N THR A 173 -6.47 -10.53 11.67
CA THR A 173 -6.07 -11.90 12.03
C THR A 173 -4.81 -11.92 12.90
N SER A 174 -3.83 -11.06 12.60
CA SER A 174 -2.63 -10.84 13.40
C SER A 174 -2.95 -10.37 14.82
N ASP A 175 -3.79 -9.34 14.96
CA ASP A 175 -4.19 -8.78 16.26
C ASP A 175 -4.98 -9.79 17.10
N LYS A 176 -5.89 -10.55 16.47
CA LYS A 176 -6.68 -11.58 17.15
C LYS A 176 -5.83 -12.74 17.66
N LEU A 177 -4.84 -13.17 16.89
CA LEU A 177 -3.90 -14.22 17.31
C LEU A 177 -2.90 -13.69 18.34
N ASN A 178 -2.50 -12.42 18.25
CA ASN A 178 -1.69 -11.76 19.27
C ASN A 178 -2.44 -11.67 20.61
N ALA A 179 -3.74 -11.37 20.61
CA ALA A 179 -4.54 -11.36 21.83
C ALA A 179 -4.62 -12.73 22.51
N LYS A 180 -4.55 -13.83 21.74
CA LYS A 180 -4.66 -15.20 22.26
C LYS A 180 -3.30 -15.84 22.62
N MET A 181 -2.24 -15.52 21.88
CA MET A 181 -0.94 -16.20 21.96
C MET A 181 0.25 -15.24 22.14
N GLY A 182 0.00 -13.95 22.36
CA GLY A 182 1.01 -12.89 22.38
C GLY A 182 1.75 -12.76 21.05
N MET A 183 2.97 -12.22 21.08
CA MET A 183 3.80 -11.99 19.88
C MET A 183 4.01 -13.24 19.01
N ARG A 184 3.95 -14.44 19.59
CA ARG A 184 4.03 -15.69 18.83
C ARG A 184 2.88 -15.84 17.84
N GLY A 185 1.68 -15.38 18.20
CA GLY A 185 0.52 -15.40 17.31
C GLY A 185 0.73 -14.57 16.04
N ARG A 186 1.26 -13.35 16.20
CA ARG A 186 1.61 -12.45 15.08
C ARG A 186 2.66 -13.06 14.16
N LEU A 187 3.72 -13.62 14.73
CA LEU A 187 4.79 -14.29 13.97
C LEU A 187 4.27 -15.51 13.20
N ILE A 188 3.34 -16.28 13.77
CA ILE A 188 2.74 -17.44 13.09
C ILE A 188 1.92 -16.99 11.88
N VAL A 189 1.05 -15.98 12.05
CA VAL A 189 0.28 -15.41 10.92
C VAL A 189 1.24 -15.00 9.83
N GLN A 190 2.21 -14.14 10.16
CA GLN A 190 3.14 -13.59 9.20
C GLN A 190 3.95 -14.67 8.47
N THR A 191 4.41 -15.70 9.19
CA THR A 191 5.15 -16.83 8.61
C THR A 191 4.29 -17.64 7.65
N ILE A 192 3.03 -17.93 8.03
CA ILE A 192 2.09 -18.66 7.17
C ILE A 192 1.80 -17.85 5.91
N THR A 193 1.51 -16.56 6.04
CA THR A 193 1.17 -15.72 4.90
C THR A 193 2.33 -15.63 3.91
N LEU A 194 3.56 -15.42 4.40
CA LEU A 194 4.77 -15.40 3.58
C LEU A 194 5.06 -16.74 2.90
N ALA A 195 4.89 -17.85 3.61
CA ALA A 195 5.12 -19.18 3.04
C ALA A 195 4.12 -19.48 1.91
N VAL A 196 2.84 -19.16 2.12
CA VAL A 196 1.80 -19.33 1.10
C VAL A 196 2.05 -18.41 -0.08
N GLU A 197 2.38 -17.14 0.16
CA GLU A 197 2.74 -16.17 -0.87
C GLU A 197 3.88 -16.69 -1.77
N GLY A 198 4.98 -17.17 -1.17
CA GLY A 198 6.12 -17.72 -1.91
C GLY A 198 5.75 -18.92 -2.78
N VAL A 199 4.93 -19.85 -2.26
CA VAL A 199 4.41 -20.99 -3.04
C VAL A 199 3.52 -20.49 -4.19
N MET A 200 2.63 -19.53 -3.93
CA MET A 200 1.69 -19.02 -4.92
C MET A 200 2.39 -18.28 -6.07
N VAL A 201 3.49 -17.57 -5.81
CA VAL A 201 4.31 -16.96 -6.88
C VAL A 201 4.91 -18.01 -7.81
N LEU A 202 5.41 -19.13 -7.26
CA LEU A 202 5.96 -20.21 -8.07
C LEU A 202 4.87 -20.88 -8.93
N VAL A 203 3.69 -21.07 -8.37
CA VAL A 203 2.52 -21.59 -9.09
C VAL A 203 2.07 -20.62 -10.18
N PHE A 204 2.02 -19.32 -9.88
CA PHE A 204 1.68 -18.27 -10.83
C PHE A 204 2.63 -18.27 -12.03
N ALA A 205 3.94 -18.34 -11.77
CA ALA A 205 4.97 -18.35 -12.82
C ALA A 205 4.86 -19.54 -13.79
N GLN A 206 4.32 -20.68 -13.34
CA GLN A 206 4.15 -21.88 -14.17
C GLN A 206 2.80 -21.96 -14.89
N THR A 207 1.89 -21.04 -14.60
CA THR A 207 0.52 -21.09 -15.12
C THR A 207 0.46 -20.55 -16.55
N LYS A 208 -0.02 -21.37 -17.49
CA LYS A 208 -0.13 -21.03 -18.92
C LYS A 208 -1.54 -20.63 -19.38
N SER A 209 -2.54 -20.78 -18.51
CA SER A 209 -3.94 -20.43 -18.82
C SER A 209 -4.28 -19.09 -18.21
N LEU A 210 -4.88 -18.19 -19.00
CA LEU A 210 -5.24 -16.84 -18.55
C LEU A 210 -6.18 -16.87 -17.34
N GLY A 211 -7.24 -17.68 -17.39
CA GLY A 211 -8.22 -17.78 -16.30
C GLY A 211 -7.61 -18.31 -15.01
N LEU A 212 -6.70 -19.30 -15.13
CA LEU A 212 -5.99 -19.84 -13.97
C LEU A 212 -4.98 -18.83 -13.42
N ALA A 213 -4.31 -18.07 -14.29
CA ALA A 213 -3.37 -17.03 -13.88
C ALA A 213 -4.06 -15.92 -13.08
N ILE A 214 -5.24 -15.47 -13.53
CA ILE A 214 -6.06 -14.49 -12.79
C ILE A 214 -6.50 -15.05 -11.44
N PHE A 215 -6.97 -16.31 -11.40
CA PHE A 215 -7.39 -16.94 -10.15
C PHE A 215 -6.26 -17.04 -9.13
N VAL A 216 -5.08 -17.52 -9.57
CA VAL A 216 -3.89 -17.61 -8.72
C VAL A 216 -3.41 -16.22 -8.31
N LEU A 217 -3.48 -15.22 -9.20
CA LEU A 217 -3.13 -13.83 -8.90
C LEU A 217 -3.98 -13.28 -7.76
N VAL A 218 -5.29 -13.55 -7.72
CA VAL A 218 -6.18 -13.07 -6.65
C VAL A 218 -5.81 -13.68 -5.30
N ILE A 219 -5.55 -14.99 -5.26
CA ILE A 219 -5.13 -15.67 -4.03
C ILE A 219 -3.77 -15.14 -3.57
N PHE A 220 -2.81 -15.08 -4.49
CA PHE A 220 -1.48 -14.53 -4.25
C PHE A 220 -1.56 -13.10 -3.72
N SER A 221 -2.30 -12.23 -4.40
CA SER A 221 -2.54 -10.83 -4.00
C SER A 221 -3.11 -10.72 -2.59
N THR A 222 -4.08 -11.58 -2.25
CA THR A 222 -4.67 -11.60 -0.91
C THR A 222 -3.61 -11.94 0.15
N MET A 223 -2.72 -12.88 -0.13
CA MET A 223 -1.66 -13.27 0.81
C MET A 223 -0.60 -12.17 0.96
N VAL A 224 -0.10 -11.60 -0.14
CA VAL A 224 0.89 -10.50 -0.12
C VAL A 224 0.41 -9.37 0.80
N GLN A 225 -0.84 -8.93 0.59
CA GLN A 225 -1.36 -7.76 1.28
C GLN A 225 -1.76 -8.09 2.72
N ALA A 226 -2.21 -9.32 2.98
CA ALA A 226 -2.41 -9.79 4.34
C ALA A 226 -1.07 -9.89 5.10
N ALA A 227 0.04 -10.26 4.45
CA ALA A 227 1.36 -10.29 5.06
C ALA A 227 1.79 -8.88 5.49
N GLU A 228 1.61 -7.89 4.62
CA GLU A 228 1.88 -6.49 4.93
C GLU A 228 0.97 -5.88 5.99
N GLY A 229 -0.29 -6.32 6.03
CA GLY A 229 -1.24 -5.91 7.06
C GLY A 229 -0.94 -6.55 8.41
N SER A 230 -0.39 -7.76 8.42
CA SER A 230 -0.05 -8.51 9.65
C SER A 230 1.23 -8.03 10.34
N THR A 231 2.05 -7.26 9.62
CA THR A 231 3.37 -6.77 10.05
C THR A 231 3.24 -5.68 11.09
#